data_AF-A0A2V6TSE8-F1
#
_entry.id   AF-A0A2V6TSE8-F1
#
_cell.length_a   1.000
_cell.length_b   1.000
_cell.length_c   1.000
_cell.angle_alpha   90.00
_cell.angle_beta   90.00
_cell.angle_gamma   90.00
#
_symmetry.space_group_name_H-M   'P 1'
#
loop_
_entity.id
_entity.type
_entity.pdbx_description
1 polymer ?
#
loop_
_entity_poly.entity_id
_entity_poly.type
_entity_poly.pdbx_seq_one_letter_code
_entity_poly.pdbx_strand_id
1 'polypeptide(L)'
;MGAAPRRTAIFAGKAEPASIPLGLSWSFRDIGFKVSPEMVYPYDPARAKKLLADAGFPSGFSLELYAFQLPGLPEGKAFAEAMSGYWQKIGIKTKIVPLDYPGFRKLWVDRKVPGAVGYYNIANRDWIGAYALLEKMAYTPSKANDTVADPEIDGMIAQVMRQTDREKINALMRNIFTRLRSEHYGVPVVYLHSPYATSKTLGKWNPGSVMYDLFFDQLASGK
;
A
#
# COMPACT_ATOMS: atom_id res chain seq x y z
N MET A 1 -2.52 -24.96 -4.26
CA MET A 1 -1.30 -24.24 -4.66
C MET A 1 -1.62 -23.44 -5.92
N GLY A 2 -1.66 -22.10 -5.88
CA GLY A 2 -1.91 -21.33 -7.09
C GLY A 2 -2.20 -19.85 -6.85
N ALA A 3 -1.63 -19.00 -7.71
CA ALA A 3 -1.94 -17.58 -7.96
C ALA A 3 -1.10 -16.45 -7.31
N ALA A 4 0.09 -16.71 -6.76
CA ALA A 4 1.05 -15.64 -6.39
C ALA A 4 2.00 -15.11 -7.51
N PRO A 5 2.43 -15.87 -8.54
CA PRO A 5 3.64 -15.50 -9.30
C PRO A 5 3.49 -14.31 -10.27
N ARG A 6 2.28 -13.85 -10.58
CA ARG A 6 2.08 -12.78 -11.58
C ARG A 6 2.19 -11.36 -11.02
N ARG A 7 1.98 -11.15 -9.72
CA ARG A 7 2.10 -9.82 -9.09
C ARG A 7 3.56 -9.41 -8.87
N THR A 8 4.47 -10.39 -8.82
CA THR A 8 5.89 -10.19 -8.50
C THR A 8 6.78 -10.14 -9.74
N ALA A 9 6.26 -10.51 -10.92
CA ALA A 9 7.01 -10.56 -12.17
C ALA A 9 7.55 -9.19 -12.61
N ILE A 10 6.76 -8.13 -12.41
CA ILE A 10 7.18 -6.73 -12.69
C ILE A 10 8.40 -6.33 -11.84
N PHE A 11 8.54 -6.96 -10.68
CA PHE A 11 9.56 -6.64 -9.68
C PHE A 11 10.70 -7.67 -9.68
N ALA A 12 10.89 -8.44 -10.75
CA ALA A 12 11.96 -9.44 -10.87
C ALA A 12 12.04 -10.42 -9.68
N GLY A 13 10.90 -10.78 -9.09
CA GLY A 13 10.84 -11.65 -7.90
C GLY A 13 11.29 -11.01 -6.59
N LYS A 14 11.55 -9.69 -6.57
CA LYS A 14 11.93 -8.89 -5.38
C LYS A 14 10.70 -8.32 -4.67
N ALA A 15 9.59 -9.03 -4.72
CA ALA A 15 8.33 -8.59 -4.14
C ALA A 15 7.52 -9.78 -3.63
N GLU A 16 6.68 -9.52 -2.63
CA GLU A 16 5.74 -10.50 -2.08
C GLU A 16 4.32 -9.94 -2.18
N PRO A 17 3.27 -10.76 -2.39
CA PRO A 17 1.90 -10.27 -2.43
C PRO A 17 1.51 -9.54 -1.13
N ALA A 18 0.99 -8.32 -1.26
CA ALA A 18 0.42 -7.60 -0.13
C ALA A 18 -1.08 -7.90 0.01
N SER A 19 -1.56 -7.88 1.25
CA SER A 19 -2.96 -8.22 1.56
C SER A 19 -3.71 -7.11 2.27
N ILE A 20 -3.02 -6.19 2.95
CA ILE A 20 -3.66 -5.17 3.81
C ILE A 20 -3.42 -3.78 3.22
N PRO A 21 -4.48 -3.00 2.92
CA PRO A 21 -4.34 -1.60 2.51
C PRO A 21 -3.66 -0.76 3.60
N LEU A 22 -2.73 0.11 3.21
CA LEU A 22 -1.94 0.97 4.12
C LEU A 22 -1.12 0.23 5.20
N GLY A 23 -1.19 -1.10 5.24
CA GLY A 23 -0.50 -1.92 6.22
C GLY A 23 0.95 -2.14 5.84
N LEU A 24 1.85 -1.90 6.79
CA LEU A 24 3.30 -2.05 6.61
C LEU A 24 3.76 -3.33 7.30
N SER A 25 4.52 -4.16 6.58
CA SER A 25 4.88 -5.49 7.06
C SER A 25 5.67 -5.48 8.37
N TRP A 26 6.40 -4.40 8.67
CA TRP A 26 7.13 -4.27 9.92
C TRP A 26 6.27 -3.79 11.08
N SER A 27 5.41 -2.80 10.87
CA SER A 27 4.50 -2.33 11.93
C SER A 27 3.57 -3.46 12.39
N PHE A 28 3.26 -4.44 11.54
CA PHE A 28 2.53 -5.64 11.93
C PHE A 28 3.25 -6.47 13.00
N ARG A 29 4.58 -6.54 12.96
CA ARG A 29 5.37 -7.23 13.99
C ARG A 29 5.27 -6.49 15.31
N ASP A 30 5.43 -5.16 15.27
CA ASP A 30 5.38 -4.29 16.46
C ASP A 30 4.04 -4.38 17.20
N ILE A 31 2.92 -4.42 16.46
CA ILE A 31 1.56 -4.44 17.02
C ILE A 31 0.97 -5.85 17.14
N GLY A 32 1.71 -6.89 16.77
CA GLY A 32 1.23 -8.28 16.77
C GLY A 32 0.09 -8.57 15.78
N PHE A 33 0.02 -7.85 14.65
CA PHE A 33 -0.94 -8.13 13.58
C PHE A 33 -0.47 -9.33 12.75
N LYS A 34 -1.37 -10.29 12.51
CA LYS A 34 -1.09 -11.47 11.68
C LYS A 34 -1.99 -11.44 10.46
N VAL A 35 -1.38 -11.45 9.28
CA VAL A 35 -2.11 -11.66 8.03
C VAL A 35 -2.49 -13.14 7.95
N SER A 36 -3.79 -13.40 7.90
CA SER A 36 -4.34 -14.75 7.76
C SER A 36 -4.67 -15.06 6.28
N PRO A 37 -4.74 -16.34 5.88
CA PRO A 37 -4.98 -16.72 4.49
C PRO A 37 -6.26 -16.14 3.86
N GLU A 38 -7.32 -15.97 4.64
CA GLU A 38 -8.59 -15.36 4.22
C GLU A 38 -8.48 -13.87 3.90
N MET A 39 -7.45 -13.20 4.42
CA MET A 39 -7.14 -11.82 4.06
C MET A 39 -6.41 -11.73 2.70
N VAL A 40 -5.99 -12.83 2.10
CA VAL A 40 -5.36 -12.78 0.78
C VAL A 40 -6.42 -12.66 -0.30
N TYR A 41 -6.25 -11.73 -1.24
CA TYR A 41 -7.11 -11.63 -2.42
C TYR A 41 -6.67 -12.63 -3.50
N PRO A 42 -7.41 -13.72 -3.75
CA PRO A 42 -7.08 -14.63 -4.84
C PRO A 42 -7.28 -13.93 -6.20
N TYR A 43 -6.45 -14.32 -7.18
CA TYR A 43 -6.66 -13.87 -8.56
C TYR A 43 -7.74 -14.72 -9.22
N ASP A 44 -8.94 -14.15 -9.35
CA ASP A 44 -10.10 -14.80 -9.96
C ASP A 44 -10.86 -13.81 -10.87
N PRO A 45 -10.51 -13.74 -12.16
CA PRO A 45 -11.20 -12.87 -13.12
C PRO A 45 -12.67 -13.22 -13.32
N ALA A 46 -13.07 -14.48 -13.15
CA ALA A 46 -14.47 -14.89 -13.33
C ALA A 46 -15.32 -14.36 -12.17
N ARG A 47 -14.86 -14.52 -10.93
CA ARG A 47 -15.49 -13.92 -9.75
C ARG A 47 -15.50 -12.41 -9.82
N ALA A 48 -14.42 -11.77 -10.27
CA ALA A 48 -14.38 -10.32 -10.44
C ALA A 48 -15.44 -9.81 -11.43
N LYS A 49 -15.61 -10.48 -12.58
CA LYS A 49 -16.70 -10.14 -13.53
C LYS A 49 -18.08 -10.31 -12.93
N LYS A 50 -18.30 -11.38 -12.16
CA LYS A 50 -19.57 -11.61 -11.45
C LYS A 50 -19.86 -10.47 -10.46
N LEU A 51 -18.88 -10.09 -9.64
CA LEU A 51 -19.02 -8.98 -8.69
C LEU A 51 -19.33 -7.65 -9.40
N LEU A 52 -18.70 -7.38 -10.56
CA LEU A 52 -19.02 -6.20 -11.36
C LEU A 52 -20.47 -6.23 -11.87
N ALA A 53 -20.95 -7.38 -12.35
CA ALA A 53 -22.33 -7.54 -12.81
C ALA A 53 -23.34 -7.38 -11.66
N ASP A 54 -23.09 -8.00 -10.51
CA ASP A 54 -23.92 -7.90 -9.30
C ASP A 54 -23.98 -6.45 -8.78
N ALA A 55 -22.91 -5.67 -8.99
CA ALA A 55 -22.84 -4.24 -8.68
C ALA A 55 -23.48 -3.33 -9.74
N GLY A 56 -24.10 -3.88 -10.79
CA GLY A 56 -24.75 -3.11 -11.86
C GLY A 56 -23.84 -2.68 -13.01
N PHE A 57 -22.61 -3.21 -13.08
CA PHE A 57 -21.62 -2.94 -14.14
C PHE A 57 -21.26 -4.19 -14.96
N PRO A 58 -22.23 -4.90 -15.59
CA PRO A 58 -21.95 -6.14 -16.32
C PRO A 58 -21.00 -5.95 -17.51
N SER A 59 -20.94 -4.75 -18.08
CA SER A 59 -20.02 -4.37 -19.15
C SER A 59 -18.78 -3.62 -18.66
N GLY A 60 -18.59 -3.55 -17.34
CA GLY A 60 -17.55 -2.73 -16.71
C GLY A 60 -17.81 -1.23 -16.83
N PHE A 61 -16.74 -0.45 -16.66
CA PHE A 61 -16.73 1.01 -16.72
C PHE A 61 -15.34 1.52 -17.12
N SER A 62 -15.22 2.83 -17.32
CA SER A 62 -13.95 3.48 -17.66
C SER A 62 -13.37 4.26 -16.48
N LEU A 63 -12.06 4.26 -16.33
CA LEU A 63 -11.34 5.09 -15.34
C LEU A 63 -10.04 5.66 -15.91
N GLU A 64 -9.57 6.76 -15.34
CA GLU A 64 -8.23 7.28 -15.59
C GLU A 64 -7.23 6.63 -14.64
N LEU A 65 -6.12 6.13 -15.18
CA LEU A 65 -5.02 5.53 -14.43
C LEU A 65 -3.77 6.39 -14.58
N TYR A 66 -3.45 7.16 -13.55
CA TYR A 66 -2.26 8.02 -13.57
C TYR A 66 -0.98 7.19 -13.41
N ALA A 67 -0.02 7.43 -14.30
CA ALA A 67 1.25 6.72 -14.36
C ALA A 67 2.44 7.68 -14.14
N PHE A 68 3.09 7.53 -12.99
CA PHE A 68 4.22 8.35 -12.52
C PHE A 68 5.33 7.49 -11.89
N GLN A 69 6.55 8.01 -11.83
CA GLN A 69 7.62 7.35 -11.07
C GLN A 69 7.61 7.85 -9.62
N LEU A 70 7.90 6.96 -8.68
CA LEU A 70 8.11 7.30 -7.26
C LEU A 70 9.52 6.87 -6.83
N PRO A 71 10.13 7.56 -5.86
CA PRO A 71 11.33 7.05 -5.20
C PRO A 71 11.08 5.65 -4.65
N GLY A 72 11.96 4.70 -4.99
CA GLY A 72 11.80 3.29 -4.59
C GLY A 72 10.76 2.49 -5.38
N LEU A 73 10.20 3.05 -6.46
CA LEU A 73 9.34 2.36 -7.43
C LEU A 73 9.62 2.90 -8.85
N PRO A 74 10.81 2.63 -9.43
CA PRO A 74 11.14 3.08 -10.79
C PRO A 74 10.25 2.41 -11.86
N GLU A 75 9.72 1.23 -11.59
CA GLU A 75 8.83 0.47 -12.47
C GLU A 75 7.39 1.00 -12.50
N GLY A 76 7.09 2.12 -11.83
CA GLY A 76 5.72 2.63 -11.68
C GLY A 76 4.91 2.69 -12.98
N LYS A 77 5.51 3.17 -14.08
CA LYS A 77 4.80 3.22 -15.38
C LYS A 77 4.44 1.82 -15.91
N ALA A 78 5.38 0.88 -15.85
CA ALA A 78 5.14 -0.52 -16.23
C ALA A 78 4.13 -1.20 -15.30
N PHE A 79 4.12 -0.81 -14.02
CA PHE A 79 3.11 -1.24 -13.06
C PHE A 79 1.71 -0.77 -13.48
N ALA A 80 1.55 0.49 -13.88
CA ALA A 80 0.29 1.02 -14.39
C ALA A 80 -0.20 0.28 -15.63
N GLU A 81 0.69 0.01 -16.59
CA GLU A 81 0.39 -0.76 -17.81
C GLU A 81 -0.07 -2.19 -17.49
N ALA A 82 0.60 -2.85 -16.55
CA ALA A 82 0.19 -4.18 -16.12
C ALA A 82 -1.19 -4.18 -15.44
N MET A 83 -1.46 -3.21 -14.56
CA MET A 83 -2.77 -3.06 -13.91
C MET A 83 -3.87 -2.81 -14.94
N SER A 84 -3.63 -1.93 -15.92
CA SER A 84 -4.48 -1.72 -17.09
C SER A 84 -4.80 -3.04 -17.80
N GLY A 85 -3.79 -3.85 -18.13
CA GLY A 85 -3.98 -5.15 -18.77
C GLY A 85 -4.79 -6.15 -17.94
N TYR A 86 -4.67 -6.14 -16.60
CA TYR A 86 -5.49 -6.99 -15.73
C TYR A 86 -6.95 -6.53 -15.66
N TRP A 87 -7.18 -5.22 -15.56
CA TRP A 87 -8.52 -4.64 -15.47
C TRP A 87 -9.30 -4.74 -16.79
N GLN A 88 -8.63 -4.62 -17.94
CA GLN A 88 -9.26 -4.83 -19.24
C GLN A 88 -9.86 -6.24 -19.39
N LYS A 89 -9.22 -7.27 -18.83
CA LYS A 89 -9.72 -8.66 -18.87
C LYS A 89 -11.07 -8.85 -18.18
N ILE A 90 -11.43 -7.95 -17.28
CA ILE A 90 -12.69 -7.95 -16.53
C ILE A 90 -13.65 -6.83 -16.98
N GLY A 91 -13.35 -6.15 -18.10
CA GLY A 91 -14.22 -5.11 -18.68
C GLY A 91 -13.96 -3.69 -18.17
N ILE A 92 -13.03 -3.50 -17.24
CA ILE A 92 -12.65 -2.15 -16.78
C ILE A 92 -11.68 -1.54 -17.80
N LYS A 93 -12.10 -0.47 -18.47
CA LYS A 93 -11.30 0.25 -19.47
C LYS A 93 -10.49 1.34 -18.79
N THR A 94 -9.18 1.27 -18.91
CA THR A 94 -8.27 2.28 -18.33
C THR A 94 -7.73 3.22 -19.40
N LYS A 95 -7.81 4.52 -19.16
CA LYS A 95 -7.03 5.53 -19.88
C LYS A 95 -5.77 5.82 -19.06
N ILE A 96 -4.60 5.37 -19.53
CA ILE A 96 -3.34 5.66 -18.85
C ILE A 96 -3.00 7.14 -19.07
N VAL A 97 -2.75 7.88 -18.00
CA VAL A 97 -2.40 9.30 -18.02
C VAL A 97 -0.99 9.47 -17.46
N PRO A 98 0.03 9.63 -18.33
CA PRO A 98 1.38 9.91 -17.89
C PRO A 98 1.44 11.31 -17.26
N LEU A 99 1.93 11.39 -16.01
CA LEU A 99 2.15 12.65 -15.30
C LEU A 99 3.32 12.44 -14.32
N ASP A 100 3.98 13.50 -13.88
CA ASP A 100 4.91 13.37 -12.75
C ASP A 100 4.14 13.27 -11.42
N TYR A 101 4.79 12.74 -10.38
CA TYR A 101 4.12 12.60 -9.08
C TYR A 101 3.71 13.95 -8.47
N PRO A 102 4.51 15.03 -8.51
CA PRO A 102 4.08 16.34 -8.00
C PRO A 102 2.82 16.87 -8.68
N GLY A 103 2.72 16.74 -10.01
CA GLY A 103 1.54 17.13 -10.78
C GLY A 103 0.32 16.30 -10.41
N PHE A 104 0.46 14.97 -10.35
CA PHE A 104 -0.63 14.09 -9.91
C PHE A 104 -1.07 14.40 -8.48
N ARG A 105 -0.12 14.54 -7.54
CA ARG A 105 -0.40 14.83 -6.13
C ARG A 105 -1.18 16.14 -5.98
N LYS A 106 -0.86 17.17 -6.77
CA LYS A 106 -1.62 18.42 -6.76
C LYS A 106 -3.07 18.20 -7.17
N LEU A 107 -3.33 17.47 -8.27
CA LEU A 107 -4.69 17.16 -8.71
C LEU A 107 -5.47 16.34 -7.67
N TRP A 108 -4.79 15.39 -7.03
CA TRP A 108 -5.37 14.55 -5.97
C TRP A 108 -5.77 15.36 -4.73
N VAL A 109 -4.85 16.18 -4.19
CA VAL A 109 -5.12 17.00 -3.00
C VAL A 109 -6.16 18.09 -3.28
N ASP A 110 -6.11 18.70 -4.48
CA ASP A 110 -7.11 19.69 -4.91
C ASP A 110 -8.47 19.03 -5.28
N ARG A 111 -8.61 17.70 -5.17
CA ARG A 111 -9.82 16.91 -5.51
C ARG A 111 -10.32 17.12 -6.94
N LYS A 112 -9.42 17.39 -7.90
CA LYS A 112 -9.75 17.69 -9.30
C LYS A 112 -9.97 16.48 -10.19
N VAL A 113 -9.69 15.27 -9.69
CA VAL A 113 -9.72 14.02 -10.45
C VAL A 113 -10.53 12.94 -9.72
N PRO A 114 -11.81 13.20 -9.37
CA PRO A 114 -12.64 12.21 -8.70
C PRO A 114 -12.79 10.95 -9.57
N GLY A 115 -12.67 9.77 -8.97
CA GLY A 115 -12.75 8.48 -9.66
C GLY A 115 -11.49 8.07 -10.45
N ALA A 116 -10.48 8.94 -10.54
CA ALA A 116 -9.18 8.54 -11.07
C ALA A 116 -8.42 7.66 -10.06
N VAL A 117 -7.59 6.78 -10.60
CA VAL A 117 -6.76 5.87 -9.81
C VAL A 117 -5.28 6.21 -10.04
N GLY A 118 -4.51 6.16 -8.97
CA GLY A 118 -3.06 6.15 -8.99
C GLY A 118 -2.54 5.02 -8.10
N TYR A 119 -1.22 4.94 -7.97
CA TYR A 119 -0.56 4.00 -7.07
C TYR A 119 0.43 4.75 -6.18
N TYR A 120 0.72 4.18 -5.03
CA TYR A 120 1.66 4.76 -4.09
C TYR A 120 2.45 3.68 -3.40
N ASN A 121 3.78 3.81 -3.36
CA ASN A 121 4.61 2.98 -2.51
C ASN A 121 4.84 3.71 -1.17
N ILE A 122 4.80 2.96 -0.08
CA ILE A 122 5.01 3.49 1.25
C ILE A 122 6.21 2.75 1.82
N ALA A 123 7.23 3.50 2.24
CA ALA A 123 8.37 2.89 2.91
C ALA A 123 7.96 2.34 4.26
N ASN A 124 8.66 1.29 4.67
CA ASN A 124 8.40 0.60 5.91
C ASN A 124 8.61 1.53 7.13
N ARG A 125 7.74 1.42 8.13
CA ARG A 125 7.76 2.22 9.35
C ARG A 125 7.52 1.33 10.57
N ASP A 126 7.93 1.82 11.73
CA ASP A 126 7.48 1.32 13.02
C ASP A 126 5.98 1.64 13.24
N TRP A 127 5.43 1.24 14.38
CA TRP A 127 4.02 1.52 14.70
C TRP A 127 3.67 3.01 14.72
N ILE A 128 4.60 3.91 15.13
CA ILE A 128 4.36 5.37 15.16
C ILE A 128 4.23 5.90 13.74
N GLY A 129 5.18 5.56 12.87
CA GLY A 129 5.12 5.99 11.48
C GLY A 129 3.95 5.37 10.73
N ALA A 130 3.55 4.13 11.06
CA ALA A 130 2.33 3.52 10.53
C ALA A 130 1.08 4.28 10.99
N TYR A 131 1.00 4.68 12.27
CA TYR A 131 -0.09 5.51 12.78
C TYR A 131 -0.15 6.86 12.05
N ALA A 132 0.98 7.56 11.89
CA ALA A 132 1.03 8.84 11.19
C ALA A 132 0.56 8.74 9.72
N LEU A 133 0.77 7.59 9.08
CA LEU A 133 0.25 7.31 7.75
C LEU A 133 -1.26 7.07 7.75
N LEU A 134 -1.78 6.30 8.72
CA LEU A 134 -3.21 6.08 8.89
C LEU A 134 -3.92 7.42 9.17
N GLU A 135 -3.40 8.24 10.06
CA GLU A 135 -3.94 9.57 10.33
C GLU A 135 -3.93 10.44 9.07
N LYS A 136 -2.89 10.36 8.23
CA LYS A 136 -2.81 11.17 7.02
C LYS A 136 -3.73 10.70 5.88
N MET A 137 -3.97 9.40 5.76
CA MET A 137 -4.59 8.79 4.56
C MET A 137 -5.95 8.13 4.81
N ALA A 138 -6.26 7.81 6.07
CA ALA A 138 -7.46 7.10 6.46
C ALA A 138 -8.24 7.78 7.60
N TYR A 139 -7.87 9.02 7.96
CA TYR A 139 -8.61 9.84 8.92
C TYR A 139 -9.23 11.03 8.20
N THR A 140 -10.56 11.03 8.08
CA THR A 140 -11.33 12.04 7.37
C THR A 140 -11.03 13.47 7.86
N PRO A 141 -10.88 13.73 9.18
CA PRO A 141 -10.57 15.08 9.68
C PRO A 141 -9.20 15.63 9.29
N SER A 142 -8.24 14.79 8.87
CA SER A 142 -6.91 15.26 8.45
C SER A 142 -6.96 16.14 7.19
N LYS A 143 -7.97 15.93 6.32
CA LYS A 143 -8.22 16.63 5.05
C LYS A 143 -7.03 16.73 4.09
N ALA A 144 -5.93 16.04 4.37
CA ALA A 144 -4.67 16.23 3.67
C ALA A 144 -4.61 15.35 2.41
N ASN A 145 -4.65 14.04 2.63
CA ASN A 145 -4.48 13.00 1.62
C ASN A 145 -5.48 11.86 1.87
N ASP A 146 -6.60 12.12 2.56
CA ASP A 146 -7.55 11.09 2.94
C ASP A 146 -8.19 10.43 1.70
N THR A 147 -8.21 9.11 1.74
CA THR A 147 -8.76 8.22 0.70
C THR A 147 -9.82 7.27 1.25
N VAL A 148 -10.05 7.34 2.56
CA VAL A 148 -11.01 6.53 3.30
C VAL A 148 -11.89 7.48 4.08
N ALA A 149 -13.20 7.31 3.96
CA ALA A 149 -14.21 8.04 4.70
C ALA A 149 -15.06 7.02 5.44
N ASP A 150 -14.60 6.64 6.64
CA ASP A 150 -15.18 5.58 7.46
C ASP A 150 -15.23 6.02 8.93
N PRO A 151 -16.44 6.29 9.48
CA PRO A 151 -16.58 6.80 10.85
C PRO A 151 -16.00 5.90 11.94
N GLU A 152 -15.94 4.57 11.72
CA GLU A 152 -15.36 3.67 12.72
C GLU A 152 -13.83 3.69 12.67
N ILE A 153 -13.24 3.78 11.48
CA ILE A 153 -11.80 4.02 11.35
C ILE A 153 -11.45 5.37 11.98
N ASP A 154 -12.24 6.41 11.72
CA ASP A 154 -12.05 7.73 12.32
C ASP A 154 -12.09 7.67 13.85
N GLY A 155 -13.07 6.96 14.40
CA GLY A 155 -13.21 6.76 15.84
C GLY A 155 -12.00 6.03 16.44
N MET A 156 -11.50 4.98 15.79
CA MET A 156 -10.34 4.24 16.28
C MET A 156 -9.05 5.06 16.20
N ILE A 157 -8.81 5.80 15.12
CA ILE A 157 -7.64 6.69 14.99
C ILE A 157 -7.65 7.75 16.09
N ALA A 158 -8.79 8.39 16.33
CA ALA A 158 -8.93 9.38 17.41
C ALA A 158 -8.69 8.79 18.81
N GLN A 159 -9.05 7.52 19.03
CA GLN A 159 -8.79 6.82 20.29
C GLN A 159 -7.31 6.49 20.49
N VAL A 160 -6.57 6.15 19.42
CA VAL A 160 -5.13 5.87 19.52
C VAL A 160 -4.39 7.07 20.15
N MET A 161 -4.70 8.29 19.74
CA MET A 161 -4.07 9.52 20.27
C MET A 161 -4.38 9.82 21.75
N ARG A 162 -5.46 9.25 22.28
CA ARG A 162 -5.90 9.45 23.67
C ARG A 162 -5.45 8.33 24.60
N GLN A 163 -4.68 7.38 24.08
CA GLN A 163 -4.28 6.19 24.80
C GLN A 163 -2.81 6.25 25.21
N THR A 164 -2.51 5.77 26.42
CA THR A 164 -1.14 5.61 26.92
C THR A 164 -0.76 4.14 27.13
N ASP A 165 -1.76 3.25 27.21
CA ASP A 165 -1.56 1.81 27.27
C ASP A 165 -1.15 1.26 25.89
N ARG A 166 0.04 0.68 25.83
CA ARG A 166 0.63 0.12 24.61
C ARG A 166 -0.27 -0.93 23.96
N GLU A 167 -0.87 -1.82 24.74
CA GLU A 167 -1.61 -2.93 24.16
C GLU A 167 -3.00 -2.52 23.69
N LYS A 168 -3.61 -1.52 24.35
CA LYS A 168 -4.82 -0.87 23.82
C LYS A 168 -4.54 -0.15 22.49
N ILE A 169 -3.39 0.54 22.36
CA ILE A 169 -2.96 1.12 21.07
C ILE A 169 -2.81 0.03 20.01
N ASN A 170 -2.10 -1.05 20.32
CA ASN A 170 -1.90 -2.16 19.39
C ASN A 170 -3.22 -2.81 18.97
N ALA A 171 -4.17 -3.00 19.90
CA ALA A 171 -5.50 -3.52 19.60
C ALA A 171 -6.26 -2.59 18.63
N LEU A 172 -6.27 -1.28 18.88
CA LEU A 172 -6.89 -0.30 17.97
C LEU A 172 -6.25 -0.33 16.58
N MET A 173 -4.91 -0.34 16.49
CA MET A 173 -4.19 -0.43 15.22
C MET A 173 -4.52 -1.71 14.45
N ARG A 174 -4.59 -2.86 15.13
CA ARG A 174 -5.01 -4.14 14.52
C ARG A 174 -6.45 -4.08 14.00
N ASN A 175 -7.35 -3.45 14.74
CA ASN A 175 -8.75 -3.29 14.32
C ASN A 175 -8.88 -2.37 13.11
N ILE A 176 -8.12 -1.27 13.06
CA ILE A 176 -8.05 -0.38 11.89
C ILE A 176 -7.60 -1.16 10.65
N PHE A 177 -6.50 -1.92 10.73
CA PHE A 177 -6.01 -2.73 9.60
C PHE A 177 -6.99 -3.82 9.19
N THR A 178 -7.68 -4.45 10.15
CA THR A 178 -8.72 -5.44 9.88
C THR A 178 -9.87 -4.82 9.09
N ARG A 179 -10.33 -3.63 9.48
CA ARG A 179 -11.42 -2.93 8.81
C ARG A 179 -11.04 -2.39 7.44
N LEU A 180 -9.85 -1.80 7.31
CA LEU A 180 -9.29 -1.42 6.01
C LEU A 180 -9.30 -2.61 5.03
N ARG A 181 -9.00 -3.80 5.55
CA ARG A 181 -9.03 -5.04 4.76
C ARG A 181 -10.45 -5.53 4.48
N SER A 182 -11.35 -5.55 5.46
CA SER A 182 -12.72 -6.07 5.27
C SER A 182 -13.53 -5.23 4.30
N GLU A 183 -13.39 -3.91 4.39
CA GLU A 183 -14.12 -2.93 3.57
C GLU A 183 -13.44 -2.62 2.23
N HIS A 184 -12.33 -3.30 1.91
CA HIS A 184 -11.64 -3.16 0.63
C HIS A 184 -11.17 -1.72 0.31
N TYR A 185 -10.72 -0.95 1.31
CA TYR A 185 -10.25 0.44 1.19
C TYR A 185 -8.85 0.57 0.53
N GLY A 186 -8.72 -0.01 -0.66
CA GLY A 186 -7.50 -0.01 -1.46
C GLY A 186 -7.18 -1.39 -2.01
N VAL A 187 -6.36 -1.41 -3.07
CA VAL A 187 -5.89 -2.65 -3.70
C VAL A 187 -4.43 -2.86 -3.34
N PRO A 188 -4.12 -3.60 -2.27
CA PRO A 188 -2.74 -3.92 -1.94
C PRO A 188 -2.19 -4.89 -3.00
N VAL A 189 -1.04 -4.52 -3.59
CA VAL A 189 -0.47 -5.32 -4.70
C VAL A 189 0.73 -6.12 -4.21
N VAL A 190 1.77 -5.45 -3.72
CA VAL A 190 2.98 -6.10 -3.23
C VAL A 190 3.66 -5.36 -2.08
N TYR A 191 4.38 -6.11 -1.24
CA TYR A 191 5.50 -5.63 -0.44
C TYR A 191 6.76 -5.70 -1.31
N LEU A 192 7.42 -4.56 -1.51
CA LEU A 192 8.65 -4.45 -2.28
C LEU A 192 9.86 -4.61 -1.37
N HIS A 193 10.80 -5.45 -1.77
CA HIS A 193 12.07 -5.63 -1.07
C HIS A 193 13.10 -4.64 -1.60
N SER A 194 13.62 -3.77 -0.73
CA SER A 194 14.68 -2.82 -1.11
C SER A 194 16.03 -3.55 -1.26
N PRO A 195 16.61 -3.60 -2.48
CA PRO A 195 17.93 -4.18 -2.66
C PRO A 195 19.01 -3.19 -2.21
N TYR A 196 20.03 -3.71 -1.53
CA TYR A 196 21.24 -2.96 -1.20
C TYR A 196 22.46 -3.65 -1.81
N ALA A 197 23.44 -2.86 -2.23
CA ALA A 197 24.73 -3.35 -2.71
C ALA A 197 25.84 -2.73 -1.84
N THR A 198 26.81 -3.55 -1.46
CA THR A 198 27.96 -3.13 -0.65
C THR A 198 29.26 -3.52 -1.33
N SER A 199 30.35 -2.80 -1.02
CA SER A 199 31.69 -3.23 -1.41
C SER A 199 32.04 -4.53 -0.69
N LYS A 200 32.82 -5.40 -1.35
CA LYS A 200 33.42 -6.59 -0.71
C LYS A 200 34.33 -6.24 0.48
N THR A 201 34.81 -5.00 0.53
CA THR A 201 35.65 -4.49 1.62
C THR A 201 34.84 -3.96 2.81
N LEU A 202 33.52 -3.80 2.66
CA LEU A 202 32.66 -3.44 3.77
C LEU A 202 32.48 -4.67 4.67
N GLY A 203 32.64 -4.50 5.98
CA GLY A 203 32.36 -5.54 6.97
C GLY A 203 30.87 -5.87 7.07
N LYS A 204 30.44 -6.41 8.22
CA LYS A 204 29.02 -6.67 8.48
C LYS A 204 28.27 -5.35 8.56
N TRP A 205 27.21 -5.22 7.76
CA TRP A 205 26.31 -4.07 7.79
C TRP A 205 24.88 -4.53 8.01
N ASN A 206 24.20 -3.91 8.96
CA ASN A 206 22.76 -4.03 9.13
C ASN A 206 22.11 -2.76 8.55
N PRO A 207 21.37 -2.81 7.44
CA PRO A 207 20.67 -1.64 6.91
C PRO A 207 19.36 -1.33 7.66
N GLY A 208 19.03 -2.12 8.69
CA GLY A 208 17.80 -1.99 9.45
C GLY A 208 16.56 -2.46 8.70
N SER A 209 15.39 -2.00 9.16
CA SER A 209 14.10 -2.47 8.61
C SER A 209 13.04 -1.37 8.54
N VAL A 210 13.26 -0.24 9.20
CA VAL A 210 12.47 0.99 9.08
C VAL A 210 13.18 1.96 8.14
N MET A 211 12.38 2.79 7.44
CA MET A 211 12.90 3.82 6.55
C MET A 211 13.95 4.68 7.27
N TYR A 212 15.13 4.77 6.65
CA TYR A 212 16.32 5.52 7.11
C TYR A 212 17.13 4.91 8.27
N ASP A 213 16.87 3.67 8.67
CA ASP A 213 17.68 2.93 9.65
C ASP A 213 19.10 2.56 9.17
N LEU A 214 19.67 3.20 8.15
CA LEU A 214 20.85 2.68 7.45
C LEU A 214 22.10 2.47 8.32
N PHE A 215 22.07 2.83 9.61
CA PHE A 215 23.05 2.50 10.66
C PHE A 215 24.51 2.69 10.20
N PHE A 216 24.76 3.74 9.42
CA PHE A 216 26.08 4.02 8.87
C PHE A 216 27.11 4.34 9.97
N ASP A 217 26.64 4.83 11.10
CA ASP A 217 27.42 5.03 12.32
C ASP A 217 28.03 3.72 12.84
N GLN A 218 27.31 2.60 12.73
CA GLN A 218 27.82 1.28 13.16
C GLN A 218 28.98 0.80 12.29
N LEU A 219 29.06 1.25 11.04
CA LEU A 219 30.17 0.92 10.13
C LEU A 219 31.49 1.58 10.55
N ALA A 220 31.44 2.73 11.20
CA ALA A 220 32.62 3.43 11.69
C ALA A 220 33.18 2.79 12.97
N SER A 221 32.32 2.13 13.76
CA SER A 221 32.67 1.49 15.03
C SER A 221 33.29 0.08 14.91
N GLY A 222 33.32 -0.49 13.70
CA GLY A 222 33.79 -1.85 13.43
C GLY A 222 35.27 -1.97 13.02
N LYS A 223 36.10 -0.97 13.30
CA LYS A 223 37.56 -1.01 13.11
C LYS A 223 38.27 -1.28 14.43
#